data_AF-J4G7N9-F1
#
_entry.id   AF-J4G7N9-F1
#
_cell.length_a   1.000
_cell.length_b   1.000
_cell.length_c   1.000
_cell.angle_alpha   90.00
_cell.angle_beta   90.00
_cell.angle_gamma   90.00
#
_symmetry.space_group_name_H-M   'P 1'
#
loop_
_entity.id
_entity.type
_entity.pdbx_description
1 polymer ?
#
loop_
_entity_poly.entity_id
_entity_poly.type
_entity_poly.pdbx_seq_one_letter_code
_entity_poly.pdbx_strand_id
1 'polypeptide(L)'
;MPQKKLVVDSKQARRQFAQCQQCHKARDEADKLFTCTGCKCQKCQREHWPVHKRGCHINRAQRSHLENLDNQVISRVLASTSGDSDVASIISVHPLPSALKQELHGFTANFRPLLFQAAYNAIQVARYSMGWTQMTLGVFLERMPNCPPDSRPWSRFRVTTAEPVPVLALVMMHGMENFEDVLRQKEAQERIDQANGHLGTLTIVITCRCVGPTPPLVMHNLTWTAFGSHSRDELEISDNWRETLIDTVERMCERTPGATLDLVDEASGPPSQ
;
A
#
# COMPACT_ATOMS: atom_id res chain seq x y z
N MET A 1 -4.62 -1.38 33.02
CA MET A 1 -5.76 -0.63 32.44
C MET A 1 -6.25 -1.38 31.21
N PRO A 2 -7.55 -1.66 31.05
CA PRO A 2 -8.06 -2.34 29.87
C PRO A 2 -7.85 -1.44 28.63
N GLN A 3 -7.08 -1.91 27.65
CA GLN A 3 -6.94 -1.21 26.36
C GLN A 3 -8.32 -1.07 25.72
N LYS A 4 -8.74 0.17 25.43
CA LYS A 4 -9.92 0.43 24.58
C LYS A 4 -9.66 -0.28 23.26
N LYS A 5 -10.49 -1.27 22.90
CA LYS A 5 -10.47 -1.86 21.56
C LYS A 5 -10.67 -0.72 20.56
N LEU A 6 -9.69 -0.52 19.68
CA LEU A 6 -9.82 0.41 18.57
C LEU A 6 -11.05 -0.02 17.76
N VAL A 7 -12.03 0.89 17.60
CA VAL A 7 -13.27 0.66 16.83
C VAL A 7 -12.98 0.20 15.39
N VAL A 8 -11.77 0.54 14.94
CA VAL A 8 -11.09 0.20 13.70
C VAL A 8 -10.94 -1.32 13.46
N ASP A 9 -10.83 -2.12 14.51
CA ASP A 9 -10.66 -3.58 14.39
C ASP A 9 -11.94 -4.29 13.96
N SER A 10 -13.10 -3.63 14.09
CA SER A 10 -14.38 -4.25 13.81
C SER A 10 -14.56 -4.51 12.30
N LYS A 11 -15.08 -5.69 11.97
CA LYS A 11 -15.50 -6.05 10.61
C LYS A 11 -16.49 -5.03 10.03
N GLN A 12 -17.25 -4.35 10.89
CA GLN A 12 -18.23 -3.33 10.53
C GLN A 12 -17.58 -2.01 10.10
N ALA A 13 -16.56 -1.52 10.80
CA ALA A 13 -15.80 -0.34 10.38
C ALA A 13 -15.15 -0.56 9.00
N ARG A 14 -14.52 -1.73 8.78
CA ARG A 14 -13.94 -2.08 7.46
C ARG A 14 -14.96 -2.11 6.33
N ARG A 15 -16.21 -2.50 6.61
CA ARG A 15 -17.31 -2.48 5.63
C ARG A 15 -17.75 -1.07 5.27
N GLN A 16 -17.76 -0.14 6.22
CA GLN A 16 -18.11 1.27 5.96
C GLN A 16 -17.08 1.95 5.06
N PHE A 17 -15.80 1.61 5.19
CA PHE A 17 -14.74 2.09 4.28
C PHE A 17 -14.68 1.38 2.92
N ALA A 18 -15.47 0.31 2.72
CA ALA A 18 -15.53 -0.46 1.47
C ALA A 18 -16.70 -0.04 0.56
N GLN A 19 -17.29 1.13 0.78
CA GLN A 19 -18.29 1.71 -0.11
C GLN A 19 -17.64 2.44 -1.28
N CYS A 20 -18.28 2.38 -2.45
CA CYS A 20 -17.86 3.19 -3.59
C CYS A 20 -17.99 4.68 -3.24
N GLN A 21 -16.91 5.45 -3.32
CA GLN A 21 -16.90 6.87 -2.96
C GLN A 21 -17.74 7.76 -3.91
N GLN A 22 -18.18 7.23 -5.06
CA GLN A 22 -19.00 7.96 -6.03
C GLN A 22 -20.49 7.58 -6.01
N CYS A 23 -20.85 6.38 -5.54
CA CYS A 23 -22.25 5.95 -5.54
C CYS A 23 -22.72 5.35 -4.21
N HIS A 24 -21.85 5.32 -3.20
CA HIS A 24 -22.09 4.85 -1.83
C HIS A 24 -22.64 3.42 -1.70
N LYS A 25 -22.60 2.61 -2.77
CA LYS A 25 -23.05 1.22 -2.73
C LYS A 25 -22.02 0.33 -2.04
N ALA A 26 -22.50 -0.58 -1.20
CA ALA A 26 -21.69 -1.55 -0.48
C ALA A 26 -21.28 -2.73 -1.39
N ARG A 27 -20.12 -3.33 -1.09
CA ARG A 27 -19.53 -4.45 -1.84
C ARG A 27 -20.40 -5.73 -1.83
N ASP A 28 -21.27 -5.86 -0.83
CA ASP A 28 -21.98 -7.11 -0.51
C ASP A 28 -23.24 -7.34 -1.39
N GLU A 29 -23.65 -6.37 -2.23
CA GLU A 29 -24.88 -6.45 -3.04
C GLU A 29 -24.70 -7.02 -4.47
N ALA A 30 -23.48 -7.33 -4.91
CA ALA A 30 -23.27 -7.84 -6.28
C ALA A 30 -22.09 -8.82 -6.39
N ASP A 31 -22.42 -10.09 -6.56
CA ASP A 31 -21.50 -11.12 -7.05
C ASP A 31 -20.81 -10.67 -8.35
N LYS A 32 -19.47 -10.83 -8.36
CA LYS A 32 -18.53 -10.66 -9.49
C LYS A 32 -18.16 -9.20 -9.84
N LEU A 33 -17.38 -8.61 -8.95
CA LEU A 33 -16.78 -7.25 -9.02
C LEU A 33 -15.47 -7.16 -9.86
N PHE A 34 -15.34 -7.90 -10.97
CA PHE A 34 -14.10 -7.89 -11.78
C PHE A 34 -14.26 -7.46 -13.25
N THR A 35 -15.44 -6.98 -13.66
CA THR A 35 -15.62 -6.21 -14.90
C THR A 35 -15.85 -4.76 -14.52
N CYS A 36 -14.85 -3.88 -14.73
CA CYS A 36 -14.96 -2.41 -14.77
C CYS A 36 -16.24 -1.86 -14.10
N THR A 37 -16.26 -1.82 -12.76
CA THR A 37 -17.49 -1.74 -11.96
C THR A 37 -18.08 -0.34 -11.85
N GLY A 38 -18.68 0.13 -12.94
CA GLY A 38 -19.57 1.29 -12.97
C GLY A 38 -20.68 1.05 -13.98
N CYS A 39 -21.84 0.57 -13.52
CA CYS A 39 -23.09 0.32 -14.26
C CYS A 39 -23.18 -0.92 -15.18
N LYS A 40 -24.23 -1.73 -14.98
CA LYS A 40 -24.70 -2.78 -15.91
C LYS A 40 -25.56 -2.24 -17.07
N CYS A 41 -25.81 -0.93 -17.09
CA CYS A 41 -26.65 -0.22 -18.05
C CYS A 41 -25.76 0.38 -19.16
N GLN A 42 -25.97 -0.01 -20.43
CA GLN A 42 -25.15 0.45 -21.57
C GLN A 42 -25.16 1.98 -21.72
N LYS A 43 -26.26 2.64 -21.38
CA LYS A 43 -26.40 4.11 -21.39
C LYS A 43 -25.46 4.76 -20.36
N CYS A 44 -25.48 4.27 -19.14
CA CYS A 44 -24.66 4.74 -18.04
C CYS A 44 -23.17 4.47 -18.29
N GLN A 45 -22.84 3.32 -18.87
CA GLN A 45 -21.48 3.03 -19.31
C GLN A 45 -21.02 4.04 -20.35
N ARG A 46 -21.82 4.34 -21.38
CA ARG A 46 -21.46 5.36 -22.39
C ARG A 46 -21.30 6.75 -21.80
N GLU A 47 -22.17 7.14 -20.87
CA GLU A 47 -22.16 8.45 -20.21
C GLU A 47 -20.93 8.64 -19.32
N HIS A 48 -20.55 7.62 -18.54
CA HIS A 48 -19.38 7.68 -17.66
C HIS A 48 -18.07 7.22 -18.33
N TRP A 49 -18.14 6.64 -19.53
CA TRP A 49 -16.97 6.14 -20.25
C TRP A 49 -15.88 7.20 -20.43
N PRO A 50 -16.14 8.47 -20.79
CA PRO A 50 -15.08 9.46 -20.95
C PRO A 50 -14.23 9.64 -19.68
N VAL A 51 -14.87 9.63 -18.51
CA VAL A 51 -14.20 9.75 -17.20
C VAL A 51 -13.40 8.47 -16.89
N HIS A 52 -14.00 7.30 -17.10
CA HIS A 52 -13.36 6.01 -16.82
C HIS A 52 -12.23 5.68 -17.80
N LYS A 53 -12.39 6.03 -19.08
CA LYS A 53 -11.49 5.66 -20.18
C LYS A 53 -10.05 6.04 -19.86
N ARG A 54 -9.82 7.22 -19.28
CA ARG A 54 -8.49 7.67 -18.87
C ARG A 54 -7.88 6.72 -17.83
N GLY A 55 -8.60 6.42 -16.74
CA GLY A 55 -8.15 5.48 -15.72
C GLY A 55 -7.93 4.07 -16.25
N CYS A 56 -8.79 3.60 -17.16
CA CYS A 56 -8.65 2.31 -17.82
C CYS A 56 -7.36 2.23 -18.65
N HIS A 57 -7.05 3.24 -19.45
CA HIS A 57 -5.81 3.30 -20.24
C HIS A 57 -4.58 3.30 -19.34
N ILE A 58 -4.58 4.08 -18.26
CA ILE A 58 -3.49 4.10 -17.27
C ILE A 58 -3.30 2.72 -16.64
N ASN A 59 -4.38 2.10 -16.16
CA ASN A 59 -4.34 0.78 -15.55
C ASN A 59 -3.87 -0.30 -16.53
N ARG A 60 -4.29 -0.23 -17.80
CA ARG A 60 -3.85 -1.15 -18.85
C ARG A 60 -2.35 -0.99 -19.14
N ALA A 61 -1.88 0.26 -19.24
CA ALA A 61 -0.46 0.54 -19.45
C ALA A 61 0.39 0.05 -18.27
N GLN A 62 -0.05 0.30 -17.04
CA GLN A 62 0.61 -0.22 -15.83
C GLN A 62 0.65 -1.75 -15.81
N ARG A 63 -0.45 -2.41 -16.19
CA ARG A 63 -0.52 -3.88 -16.22
C ARG A 63 0.45 -4.47 -17.25
N SER A 64 0.49 -3.91 -18.46
CA SER A 64 1.45 -4.31 -19.49
C SER A 64 2.90 -4.05 -19.07
N HIS A 65 3.16 -2.93 -18.38
CA HIS A 65 4.49 -2.66 -17.83
C HIS A 65 4.90 -3.69 -16.77
N LEU A 66 4.01 -4.07 -15.86
CA LEU A 66 4.26 -5.13 -14.87
C LEU A 66 4.49 -6.49 -15.54
N GLU A 67 3.70 -6.85 -16.55
CA GLU A 67 3.91 -8.08 -17.33
C GLU A 67 5.30 -8.11 -18.00
N ASN A 68 5.74 -6.97 -18.54
CA ASN A 68 7.09 -6.86 -19.10
C ASN A 68 8.19 -7.03 -18.03
N LEU A 69 7.99 -6.48 -16.83
CA LEU A 69 8.94 -6.66 -15.72
C LEU A 69 8.95 -8.11 -15.21
N ASP A 70 7.78 -8.76 -15.11
CA ASP A 70 7.67 -10.16 -14.74
C ASP A 70 8.46 -11.04 -15.73
N ASN A 71 8.29 -10.82 -17.04
CA ASN A 71 9.02 -11.54 -18.08
C ASN A 71 10.54 -11.34 -17.97
N GLN A 72 11.00 -10.14 -17.60
CA GLN A 72 12.43 -9.88 -17.36
C GLN A 72 12.96 -10.66 -16.16
N VAL A 73 12.21 -10.71 -15.06
CA VAL A 73 12.59 -11.47 -13.86
C VAL A 73 12.66 -12.96 -14.18
N ILE A 74 11.63 -13.51 -14.83
CA ILE A 74 11.59 -14.92 -15.23
C ILE A 74 12.77 -15.24 -16.14
N SER A 75 13.06 -14.41 -17.15
CA SER A 75 14.17 -14.62 -18.07
C SER A 75 15.53 -14.64 -17.36
N ARG A 76 15.74 -13.76 -16.37
CA ARG A 76 17.00 -13.74 -15.58
C ARG A 76 17.14 -14.98 -14.70
N VAL A 77 16.06 -15.43 -14.08
CA VAL A 77 16.04 -16.66 -13.28
C VAL A 77 16.39 -17.87 -14.15
N LEU A 78 15.77 -17.99 -15.32
CA LEU A 78 16.05 -19.06 -16.26
C LEU A 78 17.51 -19.04 -16.76
N ALA A 79 18.08 -17.86 -17.01
CA ALA A 79 19.47 -17.74 -17.43
C ALA A 79 20.48 -18.06 -16.32
N SER A 80 20.11 -17.87 -15.05
CA SER A 80 21.02 -18.07 -13.91
C SER A 80 20.97 -19.50 -13.35
N THR A 81 19.95 -20.27 -13.71
CA THR A 81 19.70 -21.60 -13.16
C THR A 81 20.18 -22.66 -14.15
N SER A 82 21.43 -23.11 -14.02
CA SER A 82 22.07 -24.07 -14.94
C SER A 82 21.75 -25.54 -14.63
N GLY A 83 20.61 -25.83 -14.00
CA GLY A 83 20.20 -27.19 -13.63
C GLY A 83 18.71 -27.34 -13.40
N ASP A 84 18.29 -28.57 -13.09
CA ASP A 84 16.90 -29.05 -12.92
C ASP A 84 16.16 -28.43 -11.71
N SER A 85 16.62 -27.27 -11.21
CA SER A 85 15.96 -26.57 -10.11
C SER A 85 14.60 -26.06 -10.56
N ASP A 86 13.57 -26.44 -9.82
CA ASP A 86 12.20 -26.06 -10.08
C ASP A 86 12.05 -24.53 -10.05
N VAL A 87 11.78 -23.93 -11.21
CA VAL A 87 11.56 -22.48 -11.39
C VAL A 87 10.47 -21.98 -10.42
N ALA A 88 9.50 -22.81 -10.06
CA ALA A 88 8.45 -22.47 -9.10
C ALA A 88 9.02 -22.21 -7.70
N SER A 89 10.06 -22.94 -7.29
CA SER A 89 10.73 -22.72 -6.00
C SER A 89 11.42 -21.35 -5.96
N ILE A 90 12.10 -20.95 -7.03
CA ILE A 90 12.78 -19.65 -7.10
C ILE A 90 11.76 -18.50 -7.12
N ILE A 91 10.66 -18.65 -7.87
CA ILE A 91 9.58 -17.65 -7.90
C ILE A 91 8.86 -17.56 -6.54
N SER A 92 8.80 -18.66 -5.78
CA SER A 92 8.25 -18.63 -4.42
C SER A 92 9.09 -17.74 -3.49
N VAL A 93 10.42 -17.77 -3.65
CA VAL A 93 11.35 -16.92 -2.90
C VAL A 93 11.33 -15.47 -3.42
N HIS A 94 11.22 -15.29 -4.73
CA HIS A 94 11.26 -13.99 -5.40
C HIS A 94 9.92 -13.68 -6.10
N PRO A 95 9.01 -12.93 -5.44
CA PRO A 95 7.71 -12.64 -6.03
C PRO A 95 7.89 -11.85 -7.32
N LEU A 96 7.10 -12.20 -8.33
CA LEU A 96 6.99 -11.41 -9.54
C LEU A 96 6.51 -9.99 -9.19
N PRO A 97 7.00 -8.94 -9.88
CA PRO A 97 6.52 -7.57 -9.74
C PRO A 97 4.98 -7.44 -9.69
N SER A 98 4.24 -8.14 -10.55
CA SER A 98 2.78 -8.12 -10.52
C SER A 98 2.19 -8.73 -9.23
N ALA A 99 2.74 -9.85 -8.76
CA ALA A 99 2.34 -10.50 -7.52
C ALA A 99 2.64 -9.60 -6.31
N LEU A 100 3.83 -9.01 -6.26
CA LEU A 100 4.22 -8.06 -5.22
C LEU A 100 3.29 -6.84 -5.17
N LYS A 101 2.89 -6.32 -6.33
CA LYS A 101 1.94 -5.20 -6.42
C LYS A 101 0.57 -5.59 -5.87
N GLN A 102 0.09 -6.81 -6.15
CA GLN A 102 -1.17 -7.32 -5.59
C GLN A 102 -1.10 -7.51 -4.08
N GLU A 103 -0.01 -8.08 -3.56
CA GLU A 103 0.23 -8.22 -2.12
C GLU A 103 0.21 -6.84 -1.43
N LEU A 104 0.89 -5.85 -2.01
CA LEU A 104 0.97 -4.48 -1.50
C LEU A 104 -0.39 -3.76 -1.52
N HIS A 105 -1.21 -4.03 -2.54
CA HIS A 105 -2.62 -3.57 -2.58
C HIS A 105 -3.45 -4.22 -1.46
N GLY A 106 -3.26 -5.52 -1.23
CA GLY A 106 -3.86 -6.23 -0.11
C GLY A 106 -3.48 -5.62 1.24
N PHE A 107 -2.20 -5.31 1.44
CA PHE A 107 -1.70 -4.61 2.63
C PHE A 107 -2.39 -3.26 2.83
N THR A 108 -2.36 -2.42 1.79
CA THR A 108 -2.95 -1.07 1.83
C THR A 108 -4.45 -1.13 2.15
N ALA A 109 -5.18 -2.07 1.55
CA ALA A 109 -6.61 -2.22 1.79
C ALA A 109 -6.91 -2.70 3.22
N ASN A 110 -6.15 -3.67 3.73
CA ASN A 110 -6.38 -4.23 5.06
C ASN A 110 -6.03 -3.23 6.19
N PHE A 111 -4.97 -2.45 6.01
CA PHE A 111 -4.47 -1.51 7.01
C PHE A 111 -4.88 -0.06 6.75
N ARG A 112 -5.79 0.20 5.78
CA ARG A 112 -6.19 1.57 5.40
C ARG A 112 -6.57 2.45 6.59
N PRO A 113 -7.43 2.01 7.54
CA PRO A 113 -7.79 2.87 8.67
C PRO A 113 -6.62 3.17 9.61
N LEU A 114 -5.72 2.20 9.82
CA LEU A 114 -4.53 2.38 10.64
C LEU A 114 -3.53 3.33 9.97
N LEU A 115 -3.34 3.19 8.65
CA LEU A 115 -2.52 4.10 7.84
C LEU A 115 -3.09 5.53 7.84
N PHE A 116 -4.42 5.68 7.82
CA PHE A 116 -5.08 6.97 7.93
C PHE A 116 -4.78 7.65 9.27
N GLN A 117 -4.97 6.94 10.39
CA GLN A 117 -4.67 7.46 11.72
C GLN A 117 -3.19 7.83 11.85
N ALA A 118 -2.29 6.96 11.40
CA ALA A 118 -0.85 7.21 11.42
C ALA A 118 -0.50 8.48 10.61
N ALA A 119 -1.08 8.66 9.42
CA ALA A 119 -0.81 9.83 8.59
C ALA A 119 -1.34 11.13 9.20
N TYR A 120 -2.54 11.07 9.80
CA TYR A 120 -3.15 12.22 10.46
C TYR A 120 -2.30 12.71 11.65
N ASN A 121 -1.79 11.77 12.46
CA ASN A 121 -0.91 12.06 13.59
C ASN A 121 0.49 12.49 13.16
N ALA A 122 1.10 11.80 12.19
CA ALA A 122 2.44 12.10 11.70
C ALA A 122 2.56 13.51 11.11
N ILE A 123 1.54 13.94 10.37
CA ILE A 123 1.47 15.27 9.75
C ILE A 123 0.92 16.32 10.75
N GLN A 124 0.49 15.88 11.93
CA GLN A 124 -0.08 16.72 12.99
C GLN A 124 -1.24 17.58 12.48
N VAL A 125 -2.16 17.00 11.70
CA VAL A 125 -3.27 17.71 11.05
C VAL A 125 -4.12 18.50 12.06
N ALA A 126 -4.29 17.97 13.27
CA ALA A 126 -5.02 18.65 14.36
C ALA A 126 -4.35 19.95 14.83
N ARG A 127 -3.03 20.09 14.66
CA ARG A 127 -2.24 21.27 15.05
C ARG A 127 -1.94 22.17 13.85
N TYR A 128 -1.67 21.58 12.67
CA TYR A 128 -1.32 22.27 11.45
C TYR A 128 -2.28 21.90 10.32
N SER A 129 -3.35 22.70 10.18
CA SER A 129 -4.46 22.45 9.26
C SER A 129 -4.05 22.34 7.79
N MET A 130 -2.88 22.85 7.40
CA MET A 130 -2.36 22.82 6.03
C MET A 130 -1.13 21.93 5.84
N GLY A 131 -0.66 21.23 6.89
CA GLY A 131 0.55 20.42 6.81
C GLY A 131 0.50 19.32 5.73
N TRP A 132 -0.70 18.81 5.45
CA TRP A 132 -0.97 17.76 4.45
C TRP A 132 -0.70 18.19 2.98
N THR A 133 -0.59 19.49 2.72
CA THR A 133 -0.23 20.00 1.39
C THR A 133 1.27 19.83 1.10
N GLN A 134 2.11 19.90 2.14
CA GLN A 134 3.58 19.89 2.02
C GLN A 134 4.21 18.60 2.53
N MET A 135 3.46 17.81 3.31
CA MET A 135 3.94 16.58 3.94
C MET A 135 3.15 15.37 3.44
N THR A 136 3.82 14.23 3.42
CA THR A 136 3.25 12.91 3.17
C THR A 136 3.64 11.98 4.30
N LEU A 137 2.92 10.88 4.51
CA LEU A 137 3.42 9.78 5.33
C LEU A 137 4.18 8.80 4.44
N GLY A 138 5.48 8.65 4.67
CA GLY A 138 6.27 7.55 4.11
C GLY A 138 6.15 6.32 5.00
N VAL A 139 5.75 5.18 4.44
CA VAL A 139 5.71 3.87 5.13
C VAL A 139 6.61 2.91 4.37
N PHE A 140 7.64 2.42 5.05
CA PHE A 140 8.63 1.53 4.47
C PHE A 140 8.34 0.11 4.94
N LEU A 141 8.16 -0.78 3.99
CA LEU A 141 7.85 -2.17 4.19
C LEU A 141 9.02 -3.03 3.74
N GLU A 142 9.24 -4.11 4.47
CA GLU A 142 10.08 -5.21 4.04
C GLU A 142 9.20 -6.44 3.85
N ARG A 143 9.29 -7.06 2.67
CA ARG A 143 8.63 -8.34 2.43
C ARG A 143 9.46 -9.45 3.06
N MET A 144 8.82 -10.27 3.89
CA MET A 144 9.48 -11.41 4.52
C MET A 144 9.86 -12.46 3.46
N PRO A 145 11.06 -13.07 3.57
CA PRO A 145 11.43 -14.19 2.72
C PRO A 145 10.59 -15.43 3.04
N ASN A 146 10.48 -16.36 2.10
CA ASN A 146 9.93 -17.71 2.32
C ASN A 146 8.52 -17.73 2.95
N CYS A 147 7.67 -16.76 2.61
CA CYS A 147 6.29 -16.73 3.09
C CYS A 147 5.52 -17.98 2.61
N PRO A 148 4.75 -18.66 3.49
CA PRO A 148 3.89 -19.76 3.07
C PRO A 148 2.93 -19.35 1.95
N PRO A 149 2.69 -20.19 0.93
CA PRO A 149 1.85 -19.83 -0.22
C PRO A 149 0.41 -19.50 0.15
N ASP A 150 -0.09 -20.10 1.24
CA ASP A 150 -1.42 -19.92 1.84
C ASP A 150 -1.50 -18.73 2.82
N SER A 151 -0.36 -18.09 3.13
CA SER A 151 -0.34 -16.90 4.00
C SER A 151 -1.13 -15.75 3.36
N ARG A 152 -1.79 -14.95 4.21
CA ARG A 152 -2.56 -13.79 3.77
C ARG A 152 -1.64 -12.79 3.05
N PRO A 153 -2.00 -12.24 1.87
CA PRO A 153 -1.10 -11.37 1.11
C PRO A 153 -0.58 -10.16 1.91
N TRP A 154 -1.42 -9.58 2.77
CA TRP A 154 -1.03 -8.44 3.61
C TRP A 154 -0.13 -8.82 4.80
N SER A 155 -0.10 -10.08 5.23
CA SER A 155 0.76 -10.50 6.34
C SER A 155 2.18 -10.81 5.90
N ARG A 156 2.50 -10.71 4.60
CA ARG A 156 3.83 -10.97 4.03
C ARG A 156 4.82 -9.81 4.22
N PHE A 157 4.36 -8.71 4.82
CA PHE A 157 5.16 -7.51 5.03
C PHE A 157 5.36 -7.22 6.52
N ARG A 158 6.50 -6.61 6.84
CA ARG A 158 6.78 -5.92 8.09
C ARG A 158 6.94 -4.44 7.82
N VAL A 159 6.48 -3.60 8.74
CA VAL A 159 6.76 -2.16 8.69
C VAL A 159 8.14 -1.95 9.31
N THR A 160 9.11 -1.50 8.52
CA THR A 160 10.47 -1.24 9.02
C THR A 160 10.59 0.16 9.60
N THR A 161 9.99 1.15 8.94
CA THR A 161 9.91 2.53 9.44
C THR A 161 8.70 3.25 8.85
N ALA A 162 8.25 4.28 9.55
CA ALA A 162 7.21 5.19 9.08
C ALA A 162 7.49 6.60 9.56
N GLU A 163 7.49 7.58 8.65
CA GLU A 163 7.89 8.96 8.97
C GLU A 163 7.17 9.99 8.10
N PRO A 164 6.96 11.21 8.60
CA PRO A 164 6.47 12.30 7.78
C PRO A 164 7.59 12.75 6.82
N VAL A 165 7.32 12.70 5.53
CA VAL A 165 8.28 13.05 4.47
C VAL A 165 7.78 14.30 3.73
N PRO A 166 8.58 15.38 3.64
CA PRO A 166 8.25 16.53 2.81
C PRO A 166 8.07 16.12 1.34
N VAL A 167 7.05 16.65 0.67
CA VAL A 167 6.81 16.42 -0.76
C VAL A 167 8.06 16.77 -1.58
N LEU A 168 8.76 17.85 -1.21
CA LEU A 168 10.01 18.25 -1.87
C LEU A 168 11.11 17.18 -1.75
N ALA A 169 11.20 16.48 -0.62
CA ALA A 169 12.19 15.41 -0.45
C ALA A 169 11.89 14.23 -1.39
N LEU A 170 10.61 13.90 -1.62
CA LEU A 170 10.22 12.87 -2.60
C LEU A 170 10.61 13.28 -4.03
N VAL A 171 10.40 14.55 -4.40
CA VAL A 171 10.83 15.10 -5.70
C VAL A 171 12.34 15.00 -5.86
N MET A 172 13.11 15.33 -4.82
CA MET A 172 14.58 15.23 -4.85
C MET A 172 15.06 13.77 -4.98
N MET A 173 14.42 12.83 -4.29
CA MET A 173 14.81 11.40 -4.34
C MET A 173 14.47 10.74 -5.67
N HIS A 174 13.35 11.07 -6.29
CA HIS A 174 12.88 10.42 -7.52
C HIS A 174 13.18 11.20 -8.80
N GLY A 175 13.54 12.48 -8.69
CA GLY A 175 13.67 13.39 -9.80
C GLY A 175 12.31 13.96 -10.22
N MET A 176 12.30 15.23 -10.64
CA MET A 176 11.08 15.95 -11.03
C MET A 176 10.32 15.26 -12.15
N GLU A 177 11.01 14.77 -13.18
CA GLU A 177 10.40 14.10 -14.34
C GLU A 177 9.61 12.84 -13.94
N ASN A 178 10.10 12.07 -12.98
CA ASN A 178 9.44 10.85 -12.52
C ASN A 178 8.31 11.13 -11.51
N PHE A 179 8.33 12.30 -10.86
CA PHE A 179 7.40 12.64 -9.79
C PHE A 179 6.30 13.62 -10.22
N GLU A 180 6.42 14.26 -11.38
CA GLU A 180 5.45 15.26 -11.87
C GLU A 180 4.03 14.70 -11.94
N ASP A 181 3.86 13.51 -12.51
CA ASP A 181 2.55 12.88 -12.61
C ASP A 181 1.94 12.56 -11.24
N VAL A 182 2.76 12.24 -10.24
CA VAL A 182 2.31 12.01 -8.87
C VAL A 182 1.81 13.31 -8.24
N LEU A 183 2.50 14.43 -8.45
CA LEU A 183 2.06 15.74 -7.98
C LEU A 183 0.73 16.16 -8.63
N ARG A 184 0.62 16.02 -9.95
CA ARG A 184 -0.64 16.32 -10.67
C ARG A 184 -1.79 15.45 -10.17
N GLN A 185 -1.55 14.17 -9.89
CA GLN A 185 -2.56 13.27 -9.32
C GLN A 185 -2.94 13.68 -7.90
N LYS A 186 -1.97 14.06 -7.06
CA LYS A 186 -2.23 14.59 -5.71
C LYS A 186 -3.13 15.83 -5.77
N GLU A 187 -2.77 16.85 -6.55
CA GLU A 187 -3.57 18.08 -6.70
C GLU A 187 -4.96 17.81 -7.29
N ALA A 188 -5.08 16.88 -8.23
CA ALA A 188 -6.38 16.48 -8.77
C ALA A 188 -7.25 15.81 -7.70
N GLN A 189 -6.68 14.90 -6.92
CA GLN A 189 -7.39 14.20 -5.85
C GLN A 189 -7.84 15.17 -4.75
N GLU A 190 -6.97 16.10 -4.36
CA GLU A 190 -7.30 17.14 -3.38
C GLU A 190 -8.49 17.99 -3.83
N ARG A 191 -8.51 18.43 -5.10
CA ARG A 191 -9.64 19.18 -5.65
C ARG A 191 -10.94 18.37 -5.63
N ILE A 192 -10.86 17.07 -5.95
CA ILE A 192 -12.03 16.18 -5.90
C ILE A 192 -12.54 16.06 -4.46
N ASP A 193 -11.66 15.80 -3.51
CA ASP A 193 -12.05 15.60 -2.11
C ASP A 193 -12.60 16.90 -1.49
N GLN A 194 -11.99 18.05 -1.79
CA GLN A 194 -12.50 19.36 -1.38
C GLN A 194 -13.87 19.67 -1.99
N ALA A 195 -14.08 19.35 -3.27
CA ALA A 195 -15.40 19.49 -3.90
C ALA A 195 -16.47 18.60 -3.25
N ASN A 196 -16.07 17.49 -2.62
CA ASN A 196 -16.93 16.61 -1.83
C ASN A 196 -17.10 17.06 -0.37
N GLY A 197 -16.60 18.23 0.02
CA GLY A 197 -16.74 18.79 1.36
C GLY A 197 -15.70 18.30 2.38
N HIS A 198 -14.65 17.60 1.94
CA HIS A 198 -13.52 17.28 2.79
C HIS A 198 -12.62 18.50 3.01
N LEU A 199 -11.92 18.53 4.14
CA LEU A 199 -10.99 19.62 4.48
C LEU A 199 -9.66 19.48 3.73
N GLY A 200 -9.26 18.25 3.43
CA GLY A 200 -8.04 17.96 2.69
C GLY A 200 -7.84 16.46 2.47
N THR A 201 -6.69 16.12 1.90
CA THR A 201 -6.34 14.75 1.52
C THR A 201 -4.95 14.40 2.03
N LEU A 202 -4.84 13.36 2.83
CA LEU A 202 -3.56 12.80 3.26
C LEU A 202 -2.98 11.93 2.16
N THR A 203 -1.73 12.19 1.80
CA THR A 203 -0.97 11.37 0.86
C THR A 203 -0.06 10.41 1.64
N ILE A 204 -0.19 9.12 1.36
CA ILE A 204 0.59 8.06 1.99
C ILE A 204 1.37 7.33 0.90
N VAL A 205 2.69 7.31 1.03
CA VAL A 205 3.62 6.65 0.12
C VAL A 205 4.11 5.38 0.81
N ILE A 206 3.71 4.23 0.28
CA ILE A 206 4.13 2.93 0.80
C ILE A 206 5.23 2.40 -0.12
N THR A 207 6.44 2.24 0.41
CA THR A 207 7.60 1.71 -0.31
C THR A 207 7.90 0.32 0.23
N CYS A 208 7.79 -0.70 -0.62
CA CYS A 208 8.12 -2.07 -0.28
C CYS A 208 9.46 -2.46 -0.89
N ARG A 209 10.35 -3.01 -0.07
CA ARG A 209 11.60 -3.66 -0.49
C ARG A 209 11.45 -5.18 -0.34
N CYS A 210 11.77 -5.91 -1.40
CA CYS A 210 11.92 -7.36 -1.35
C CYS A 210 13.41 -7.70 -1.34
N VAL A 211 13.90 -8.21 -0.21
CA VAL A 211 15.26 -8.71 -0.06
C VAL A 211 15.31 -10.13 -0.63
N GLY A 212 16.26 -10.42 -1.52
CA GLY A 212 16.32 -11.68 -2.25
C GLY A 212 16.85 -11.50 -3.67
N PRO A 213 16.09 -10.87 -4.59
CA PRO A 213 16.61 -10.58 -5.91
C PRO A 213 17.79 -9.60 -5.81
N THR A 214 18.79 -9.78 -6.67
CA THR A 214 19.92 -8.86 -6.84
C THR A 214 19.86 -8.26 -8.24
N PRO A 215 19.58 -6.94 -8.39
CA PRO A 215 19.33 -5.95 -7.34
C PRO A 215 17.96 -6.13 -6.63
N PRO A 216 17.79 -5.61 -5.41
CA PRO A 216 16.53 -5.69 -4.68
C PRO A 216 15.37 -5.09 -5.47
N LEU A 217 14.23 -5.79 -5.46
CA LEU A 217 13.00 -5.29 -6.07
C LEU A 217 12.37 -4.27 -5.11
N VAL A 218 12.21 -3.04 -5.60
CA VAL A 218 11.53 -1.94 -4.89
C VAL A 218 10.23 -1.62 -5.60
N MET A 219 9.14 -1.57 -4.84
CA MET A 219 7.80 -1.29 -5.36
C MET A 219 7.16 -0.17 -4.54
N HIS A 220 6.57 0.80 -5.23
CA HIS A 220 5.85 1.89 -4.57
C HIS A 220 4.33 1.72 -4.73
N ASN A 221 3.59 2.10 -3.70
CA ASN A 221 2.15 2.25 -3.74
C ASN A 221 1.74 3.58 -3.11
N LEU A 222 0.99 4.36 -3.86
CA LEU A 222 0.43 5.63 -3.42
C LEU A 222 -1.01 5.40 -3.01
N THR A 223 -1.40 5.96 -1.87
CA THR A 223 -2.81 6.01 -1.47
C THR A 223 -3.16 7.38 -0.90
N TRP A 224 -4.41 7.77 -1.13
CA TRP A 224 -4.97 9.05 -0.71
C TRP A 224 -6.15 8.78 0.21
N THR A 225 -6.20 9.50 1.32
CA THR A 225 -7.33 9.43 2.25
C THR A 225 -7.78 10.82 2.63
N ALA A 226 -9.01 11.16 2.22
CA ALA A 226 -9.65 12.41 2.58
C ALA A 226 -9.94 12.47 4.07
N PHE A 227 -9.90 13.67 4.65
CA PHE A 227 -10.30 13.92 6.04
C PHE A 227 -11.25 15.12 6.12
N GLY A 228 -12.26 15.02 6.98
CA GLY A 228 -13.20 16.10 7.30
C GLY A 228 -13.05 16.60 8.75
N SER A 229 -13.93 17.53 9.14
CA SER A 229 -14.01 18.07 10.50
C SER A 229 -14.20 16.99 11.56
N HIS A 230 -14.98 15.94 11.26
CA HIS A 230 -15.25 14.81 12.15
C HIS A 230 -14.03 13.93 12.43
N SER A 231 -13.00 13.95 11.58
CA SER A 231 -11.86 13.03 11.70
C SER A 231 -11.09 13.21 13.01
N ARG A 232 -11.08 14.43 13.56
CA ARG A 232 -10.40 14.72 14.83
C ARG A 232 -11.04 13.97 16.00
N ASP A 233 -12.36 13.81 15.99
CA ASP A 233 -13.11 13.22 17.10
C ASP A 233 -13.10 11.69 17.02
N GLU A 234 -12.95 11.13 15.81
CA GLU A 234 -12.92 9.68 15.55
C GLU A 234 -11.53 9.06 15.70
N LEU A 235 -10.47 9.87 15.66
CA LEU A 235 -9.08 9.40 15.70
C LEU A 235 -8.44 9.59 17.07
N GLU A 236 -7.65 8.60 17.47
CA GLU A 236 -6.78 8.75 18.64
C GLU A 236 -5.54 9.56 18.28
N ILE A 237 -5.46 10.79 18.80
CA ILE A 237 -4.31 11.68 18.64
C ILE A 237 -3.22 11.27 19.62
N SER A 238 -2.08 10.81 19.10
CA SER A 238 -0.98 10.30 19.90
C SER A 238 0.36 10.62 19.24
N ASP A 239 1.35 10.99 20.05
CA ASP A 239 2.73 11.18 19.60
C ASP A 239 3.44 9.82 19.35
N ASN A 240 2.96 8.73 19.96
CA ASN A 240 3.47 7.36 19.78
C ASN A 240 2.80 6.62 18.61
N TRP A 241 2.36 7.37 17.58
CA TRP A 241 1.60 6.82 16.46
C TRP A 241 2.41 5.82 15.63
N ARG A 242 3.75 5.98 15.59
CA ARG A 242 4.66 5.13 14.80
C ARG A 242 4.76 3.74 15.41
N GLU A 243 5.03 3.66 16.70
CA GLU A 243 5.09 2.41 17.47
C GLU A 243 3.72 1.74 17.42
N THR A 244 2.65 2.51 17.59
CA THR A 244 1.27 2.00 17.49
C THR A 244 0.97 1.38 16.12
N LEU A 245 1.43 2.00 15.02
CA LEU A 245 1.29 1.46 13.66
C LEU A 245 2.05 0.13 13.53
N ILE A 246 3.32 0.10 13.91
CA ILE A 246 4.18 -1.10 13.80
C ILE A 246 3.60 -2.24 14.65
N ASP A 247 3.34 -2.00 15.94
CA ASP A 247 2.83 -3.00 16.88
C ASP A 247 1.46 -3.53 16.45
N THR A 248 0.60 -2.68 15.89
CA THR A 248 -0.72 -3.12 15.44
C THR A 248 -0.62 -3.95 14.17
N VAL A 249 0.23 -3.58 13.21
CA VAL A 249 0.48 -4.41 12.02
C VAL A 249 1.03 -5.78 12.42
N GLU A 250 2.02 -5.84 13.31
CA GLU A 250 2.61 -7.10 13.77
C GLU A 250 1.57 -7.98 14.47
N ARG A 251 0.81 -7.43 15.42
CA ARG A 251 -0.27 -8.17 16.10
C ARG A 251 -1.36 -8.67 15.15
N MET A 252 -1.81 -7.83 14.21
CA MET A 252 -2.83 -8.22 13.22
C MET A 252 -2.32 -9.29 12.24
N CYS A 253 -1.01 -9.41 12.09
CA CYS A 253 -0.37 -10.46 11.32
C CYS A 253 0.06 -11.66 12.19
N GLU A 254 -0.42 -11.74 13.43
CA GLU A 254 -0.16 -12.85 14.36
C GLU A 254 1.34 -13.00 14.69
N ARG A 255 2.08 -11.88 14.71
CA ARG A 255 3.49 -11.79 15.08
C ARG A 255 3.69 -11.01 16.38
N THR A 256 4.79 -11.28 17.05
CA THR A 256 5.19 -10.60 18.27
C THR A 256 5.87 -9.27 17.92
N PRO A 257 5.35 -8.11 18.37
CA PRO A 257 6.02 -6.83 18.17
C PRO A 257 7.44 -6.83 18.74
N GLY A 258 8.39 -6.23 18.02
CA GLY A 258 9.78 -6.13 18.46
C GLY A 258 10.59 -7.43 18.37
N ALA A 259 10.03 -8.53 17.83
CA ALA A 259 10.82 -9.69 17.44
C ALA A 259 11.72 -9.28 16.26
N THR A 260 12.95 -8.84 16.58
CA THR A 260 14.01 -8.64 15.60
C THR A 260 14.08 -9.91 14.76
N LEU A 261 14.09 -9.77 13.43
CA LEU A 261 14.53 -10.88 12.60
C LEU A 261 15.95 -11.14 13.10
N ASP A 262 16.16 -12.21 13.85
CA ASP A 262 17.46 -12.82 13.96
C ASP A 262 17.80 -13.13 12.50
N LEU A 263 18.48 -12.18 11.85
CA LEU A 263 19.12 -12.39 10.57
C LEU A 263 20.03 -13.55 10.88
N VAL A 264 19.61 -14.74 10.47
CA VAL A 264 20.40 -15.94 10.57
C VAL A 264 21.66 -15.59 9.79
N ASP A 265 22.69 -15.14 10.50
CA ASP A 265 24.00 -14.92 9.94
C ASP A 265 24.41 -16.28 9.42
N GLU A 266 24.26 -16.51 8.12
CA GLU A 266 24.81 -17.66 7.37
C GLU A 266 26.36 -17.65 7.38
N ALA A 267 26.97 -17.05 8.40
CA ALA A 267 28.39 -17.08 8.70
C ALA A 267 28.79 -18.30 9.56
N SER A 268 27.92 -19.30 9.73
CA SER A 268 28.36 -20.64 10.14
C SER A 268 29.05 -21.31 8.94
N GLY A 269 30.28 -20.87 8.66
CA GLY A 269 31.17 -21.55 7.74
C GLY A 269 31.33 -23.03 8.12
N PRO A 270 31.51 -23.93 7.14
CA PRO A 270 31.70 -25.34 7.43
C PRO A 270 32.90 -25.52 8.38
N PRO A 271 32.81 -26.40 9.38
CA PRO A 271 33.93 -26.68 10.26
C PRO A 271 35.11 -27.11 9.41
N SER A 272 36.20 -26.34 9.49
CA SER A 272 37.46 -26.70 8.86
C SER A 272 37.92 -28.05 9.45
N GLN A 273 38.12 -29.04 8.59
CA GLN A 273 38.78 -30.30 8.95
C GLN A 273 40.29 -30.10 9.07
#